data_AF-A0A2H9NVC7-F1
#
_entry.id   AF-A0A2H9NVC7-F1
#
_cell.length_a   1.000
_cell.length_b   1.000
_cell.length_c   1.000
_cell.angle_alpha   90.00
_cell.angle_beta   90.00
_cell.angle_gamma   90.00
#
_symmetry.space_group_name_H-M   'P 1'
#
loop_
_entity.id
_entity.type
_entity.pdbx_description
1 polymer ?
#
loop_
_entity_poly.entity_id
_entity_poly.type
_entity_poly.pdbx_seq_one_letter_code
_entity_poly.pdbx_strand_id
1 'polypeptide(L)' 'MNGLIITHKGMEGVCKQELCELASPKKTKTEEGVVLFEIENHEEFCTLCYTMQSAEMVLYFLGSCTISSDLALTEKALV' A
#
# COMPACT_ATOMS: atom_id res chain seq x y z
N MET A 1 -9.29 0.49 8.18
CA MET A 1 -8.00 1.18 7.95
C MET A 1 -7.35 0.58 6.71
N ASN A 2 -6.86 1.43 5.80
CA ASN A 2 -6.15 0.96 4.62
C ASN A 2 -4.64 1.02 4.88
N GLY A 3 -3.94 -0.05 4.55
CA GLY A 3 -2.50 -0.16 4.69
C GLY A 3 -1.83 -0.56 3.39
N LEU A 4 -0.54 -0.28 3.32
CA LEU A 4 0.35 -0.62 2.23
C LEU A 4 1.63 -1.22 2.81
N ILE A 5 2.07 -2.34 2.26
CA ILE A 5 3.31 -3.01 2.63
C ILE A 5 4.24 -2.93 1.42
N ILE A 6 5.44 -2.42 1.63
CA ILE A 6 6.52 -2.49 0.65
C ILE A 6 7.31 -3.77 0.94
N THR A 7 7.55 -4.57 -0.09
CA THR A 7 8.33 -5.81 -0.01
C THR A 7 9.20 -5.98 -1.26
N HIS A 8 10.15 -6.91 -1.22
CA HIS A 8 10.95 -7.24 -2.38
C HIS A 8 10.09 -7.83 -3.50
N LYS A 9 10.43 -7.51 -4.75
CA LYS A 9 9.77 -8.08 -5.92
C LYS A 9 9.87 -9.60 -5.93
N GLY A 10 8.74 -10.28 -6.13
CA GLY A 10 8.64 -11.74 -6.07
C GLY A 10 8.36 -12.32 -4.67
N MET A 11 8.35 -11.49 -3.62
CA MET A 11 8.01 -11.90 -2.25
C MET A 11 6.56 -11.57 -1.86
N GLU A 12 5.76 -10.97 -2.75
CA GLU A 12 4.43 -10.45 -2.44
C GLU A 12 3.46 -11.55 -1.98
N GLY A 13 3.60 -12.76 -2.52
CA GLY A 13 2.81 -13.92 -2.11
C GLY A 13 3.12 -14.35 -0.67
N VAL A 14 4.41 -14.45 -0.33
CA VAL A 14 4.87 -14.75 1.04
C VAL A 14 4.45 -13.64 1.99
N CYS A 15 4.62 -12.38 1.57
CA CYS A 15 4.25 -11.21 2.36
C CYS A 15 2.76 -11.15 2.65
N LYS A 16 1.92 -11.41 1.64
CA LYS A 16 0.48 -11.54 1.82
C LYS A 16 0.12 -12.71 2.75
N GLN A 17 0.81 -13.84 2.65
CA GLN A 17 0.55 -14.98 3.54
C GLN A 17 0.86 -14.61 5.00
N GLU A 18 2.04 -14.04 5.27
CA GLU A 18 2.42 -13.58 6.61
C GLU A 18 1.43 -12.53 7.15
N LEU A 19 0.98 -11.58 6.31
CA LEU A 19 -0.06 -10.61 6.66
C LEU A 19 -1.35 -11.30 7.16
N CYS A 20 -1.80 -12.37 6.49
CA CYS A 20 -2.99 -13.12 6.88
C CYS A 20 -2.78 -14.00 8.12
N GLU A 21 -1.53 -14.30 8.50
CA GLU A 21 -1.19 -15.04 9.72
C GLU A 21 -1.12 -14.11 10.94
N LEU A 22 -0.58 -12.91 10.75
CA LEU A 22 -0.38 -11.90 11.81
C LEU A 22 -1.61 -11.02 12.06
N ALA A 23 -2.49 -10.88 11.07
CA ALA A 23 -3.67 -10.04 11.13
C ALA A 23 -4.85 -10.67 10.38
N SER A 24 -6.04 -10.10 10.55
CA SER A 24 -7.26 -10.54 9.86
C SER A 24 -7.69 -9.55 8.76
N PRO A 25 -6.93 -9.42 7.65
CA PRO A 25 -7.27 -8.44 6.61
C PRO A 25 -8.58 -8.81 5.92
N LYS A 26 -9.49 -7.85 5.80
CA LYS A 26 -10.75 -7.98 5.05
C LYS A 26 -10.52 -8.09 3.54
N LYS A 27 -9.53 -7.35 3.06
CA LYS A 27 -9.16 -7.31 1.64
C LYS A 27 -7.66 -7.25 1.55
N THR A 28 -7.13 -7.93 0.53
CA THR A 28 -5.72 -7.87 0.16
C THR A 28 -5.62 -7.79 -1.35
N LYS A 29 -4.70 -6.95 -1.84
CA LYS A 29 -4.35 -6.85 -3.26
C LYS A 29 -2.83 -6.83 -3.36
N THR A 30 -2.28 -7.66 -4.23
CA THR A 30 -0.85 -7.73 -4.50
C THR A 30 -0.56 -7.02 -5.82
N GLU A 31 0.44 -6.16 -5.81
CA GLU A 31 1.04 -5.52 -6.98
C GLU A 31 2.56 -5.72 -6.90
N GLU A 32 3.31 -5.51 -7.99
CA GLU A 32 4.75 -5.75 -7.99
C GLU A 32 5.46 -4.90 -6.91
N GLY A 33 6.09 -5.57 -5.94
CA GLY A 33 6.76 -4.99 -4.78
C GLY A 33 5.84 -4.47 -3.66
N VAL A 34 4.51 -4.68 -3.76
CA VAL A 34 3.55 -4.05 -2.85
C VAL A 34 2.38 -4.98 -2.47
N VAL A 35 2.00 -4.96 -1.20
CA VAL A 35 0.74 -5.56 -0.71
C VAL A 35 -0.15 -4.47 -0.10
N LEU A 36 -1.29 -4.22 -0.73
CA LEU A 36 -2.35 -3.35 -0.21
C LEU A 36 -3.32 -4.18 0.63
N PHE A 37 -3.76 -3.63 1.76
CA PHE A 37 -4.66 -4.35 2.67
C PHE A 37 -5.65 -3.44 3.40
N GLU A 38 -6.72 -4.06 3.89
CA GLU A 38 -7.75 -3.40 4.71
C GLU A 38 -7.94 -4.19 6.01
N ILE A 39 -7.75 -3.55 7.17
CA ILE A 39 -7.94 -4.12 8.51
C ILE A 39 -8.86 -3.24 9.35
N GLU A 40 -9.55 -3.80 10.34
CA GLU A 40 -10.48 -3.05 11.19
C GLU A 40 -9.79 -2.39 12.39
N ASN A 41 -8.86 -3.11 13.01
CA ASN A 41 -8.27 -2.71 14.29
C ASN A 41 -6.86 -2.10 14.09
N HIS A 42 -6.61 -0.98 14.76
CA HIS A 42 -5.31 -0.34 14.80
C HIS A 42 -4.24 -1.19 15.52
N GLU A 43 -4.64 -2.04 16.46
CA GLU A 43 -3.71 -2.95 17.15
C GLU A 43 -3.09 -3.98 16.18
N GLU A 44 -3.87 -4.48 15.22
CA GLU A 44 -3.36 -5.34 14.15
C GLU A 44 -2.36 -4.57 13.28
N PHE A 45 -2.64 -3.31 12.97
CA PHE A 45 -1.71 -2.46 12.21
C PHE A 45 -0.37 -2.31 12.95
N CYS A 46 -0.42 -1.99 14.25
CA CYS A 46 0.78 -1.88 15.09
C CYS A 46 1.53 -3.21 15.21
N THR A 47 0.81 -4.33 15.29
CA THR A 47 1.40 -5.67 15.30
C THR A 47 2.18 -5.91 14.02
N LEU A 48 1.59 -5.64 12.85
CA LEU A 48 2.27 -5.76 11.56
C LEU A 48 3.53 -4.90 11.50
N CYS A 49 3.47 -3.63 11.93
CA CYS A 49 4.64 -2.75 11.96
C CYS A 49 5.77 -3.29 12.84
N TYR A 50 5.47 -4.06 13.88
CA TYR A 50 6.45 -4.55 14.84
C TYR A 50 6.99 -5.94 14.51
N THR A 51 6.16 -6.84 13.99
CA THR A 51 6.50 -8.27 13.90
C THR A 51 6.77 -8.76 12.49
N MET A 52 6.34 -8.05 11.46
CA MET A 52 6.37 -8.55 10.09
C MET A 52 7.80 -8.59 9.54
N GLN A 53 8.19 -9.73 8.96
CA GLN A 53 9.57 -9.99 8.54
C GLN A 53 9.77 -9.93 7.03
N SER A 54 8.73 -10.23 6.26
CA SER A 54 8.76 -10.14 4.80
C SER A 54 8.59 -8.70 4.27
N ALA A 55 8.26 -7.76 5.14
CA ALA A 55 8.05 -6.36 4.80
C ALA A 55 9.35 -5.54 4.93
N GLU A 56 9.63 -4.69 3.94
CA GLU A 56 10.60 -3.60 4.11
C GLU A 56 9.98 -2.45 4.92
N MET A 57 8.68 -2.19 4.70
CA MET A 57 7.96 -1.11 5.36
C MET A 57 6.46 -1.38 5.40
N VAL A 58 5.81 -1.06 6.53
CA VAL A 58 4.36 -1.06 6.68
C VAL A 58 3.89 0.40 6.81
N LEU A 59 2.99 0.83 5.94
CA LEU A 59 2.56 2.22 5.79
C LEU A 59 1.03 2.34 5.89
N TYR A 60 0.58 3.45 6.47
CA TYR A 60 -0.83 3.82 6.45
C TYR A 60 -1.17 4.44 5.10
N PHE A 61 -2.13 3.85 4.38
CA PHE A 61 -2.47 4.27 3.02
C PHE A 61 -3.62 5.28 3.01
N LEU A 62 -3.30 6.55 2.72
CA LEU A 62 -4.28 7.64 2.69
C LEU A 62 -5.12 7.65 1.41
N GLY A 63 -4.54 7.20 0.30
CA GLY A 63 -5.20 7.19 -1.00
C GLY A 63 -4.20 7.29 -2.14
N SER A 64 -4.70 7.21 -3.36
CA SER A 64 -3.94 7.42 -4.60
C SER A 64 -4.62 8.48 -5.46
N CYS A 65 -3.81 9.16 -6.27
CA CYS A 65 -4.29 10.06 -7.30
C CYS A 65 -3.52 9.82 -8.59
N THR A 66 -4.17 10.04 -9.72
CA THR A 66 -3.51 10.04 -11.03
C THR A 66 -3.10 11.46 -11.34
N ILE A 67 -1.83 11.68 -11.64
CA ILE A 67 -1.34 12.97 -12.12
C ILE A 67 -1.37 12.92 -13.65
N SER A 68 -2.28 13.67 -14.27
CA SER A 68 -2.28 13.90 -15.72
C SER A 68 -1.48 15.18 -16.04
N SER A 69 -0.62 15.11 -17.04
CA SER A 69 0.29 16.20 -17.41
C SER A 69 -0.24 17.11 -18.52
N ASP A 70 -1.56 17.29 -18.64
CA ASP A 70 -2.21 18.15 -19.66
C ASP A 70 -2.12 19.66 -19.34
N LEU A 71 -0.94 20.14 -18.94
CA LEU A 71 -0.64 21.57 -18.71
C LEU A 71 0.07 22.23 -19.90
N ALA A 72 0.03 21.62 -21.08
CA ALA A 72 0.50 22.25 -22.30
C ALA A 72 -0.63 23.09 -22.96
N LEU A 73 -0.43 24.42 -23.02
CA LEU A 73 -1.07 25.40 -23.92
C LEU A 73 -2.28 26.22 -23.40
N THR A 74 -2.15 26.93 -22.27
CA THR A 74 -3.01 28.12 -22.00
C THR A 74 -2.24 29.42 -21.73
N GLU A 75 -1.01 29.56 -22.22
CA GLU A 75 -0.26 30.84 -22.23
C GLU A 75 -0.32 31.59 -23.59
N LYS A 76 -1.28 31.29 -24.47
CA LYS A 76 -1.43 31.99 -25.78
C LYS A 76 -2.80 32.60 -26.05
N ALA A 77 -3.51 33.05 -25.01
CA ALA A 77 -4.78 33.76 -25.18
C ALA A 77 -4.84 35.08 -24.39
N LEU A 78 -3.75 35.86 -24.39
CA LEU A 78 -3.74 37.27 -23.97
C LEU A 78 -2.70 38.05 -24.80
N VAL A 79 -2.96 38.18 -26.10
CA VAL A 79 -2.50 39.31 -26.94
C VAL A 79 -3.65 39.67 -27.88
#